data_AF-A0A947CMT3-F1
#
_entry.id   AF-A0A947CMT3-F1
#
_cell.length_a   1.000
_cell.length_b   1.000
_cell.length_c   1.000
_cell.angle_alpha   90.00
_cell.angle_beta   90.00
_cell.angle_gamma   90.00
#
_symmetry.space_group_name_H-M   'P 1'
#
loop_
_entity.id
_entity.type
_entity.pdbx_description
1 polymer ?
#
loop_
_entity_poly.entity_id
_entity_poly.type
_entity_poly.pdbx_seq_one_letter_code
_entity_poly.pdbx_strand_id
1 'polypeptide(L)'
;MKRTFIVASLALALGCSASSGSGSASPGGKADGLGPQCSFDTAFAPGDDSQELADHVVAGREVSVADVDDLTATEVKQLIAAGVQLEFFESDATLEDAFDAADEGLIEIIELEVDDGGELVAYDWIRYFAGDNEVGVVFDDDTRTVVAEISDGDVLGCVQVPPAAFVCSFDEEFVGGESSEDLEFFLVGGLEFTAADQLTPRQLDQLAVVAEQAEIGTSLFEHADEGTVEFLDLEVETVNVFVAADWIRYFAGDTEVGYVFEIGTTNLIAEVSDGDVLSCVAQ
;
A
#
# COMPACT_ATOMS: atom_id res chain seq x y z
N MET A 1 41.67 9.46 13.34
CA MET A 1 42.19 8.35 12.52
C MET A 1 41.22 8.16 11.37
N LYS A 2 41.58 8.55 10.15
CA LYS A 2 40.74 8.40 8.96
C LYS A 2 40.86 6.97 8.44
N ARG A 3 39.77 6.23 8.36
CA ARG A 3 39.71 4.93 7.68
C ARG A 3 39.13 5.16 6.29
N THR A 4 39.97 4.93 5.29
CA THR A 4 39.60 4.89 3.88
C THR A 4 39.08 3.49 3.60
N PHE A 5 37.81 3.36 3.20
CA PHE A 5 37.30 2.14 2.58
C PHE A 5 37.63 2.20 1.09
N ILE A 6 38.24 1.12 0.59
CA ILE A 6 38.50 0.90 -0.83
C ILE A 6 37.54 -0.22 -1.22
N VAL A 7 36.51 0.11 -2.01
CA VAL A 7 35.67 -0.88 -2.67
C VAL A 7 36.41 -1.32 -3.92
N ALA A 8 36.74 -2.61 -4.01
CA ALA A 8 37.37 -3.20 -5.17
C ALA A 8 36.30 -3.90 -6.01
N SER A 9 35.88 -3.28 -7.11
CA SER A 9 34.98 -3.90 -8.09
C SER A 9 35.73 -5.01 -8.84
N LEU A 10 35.29 -6.25 -8.67
CA LEU A 10 35.77 -7.42 -9.39
C LEU A 10 34.81 -7.69 -10.56
N ALA A 11 35.16 -7.23 -11.76
CA ALA A 11 34.38 -7.52 -12.96
C ALA A 11 34.67 -8.96 -13.44
N LEU A 12 33.72 -9.88 -13.25
CA LEU A 12 33.72 -11.19 -13.88
C LEU A 12 32.93 -11.11 -15.20
N ALA A 13 33.63 -11.19 -16.33
CA ALA A 13 33.01 -11.31 -17.64
C ALA A 13 32.63 -12.77 -17.92
N LEU A 14 31.36 -13.12 -17.70
CA LEU A 14 30.75 -14.36 -18.17
C LEU A 14 30.03 -14.10 -19.48
N GLY A 15 30.52 -14.70 -20.57
CA GLY A 15 29.86 -14.66 -21.88
C GLY A 15 28.72 -15.66 -21.93
N CYS A 16 27.48 -15.19 -21.88
CA CYS A 16 26.29 -15.96 -22.23
C CYS A 16 25.94 -15.76 -23.71
N SER A 17 25.76 -16.88 -24.43
CA SER A 17 25.21 -16.90 -25.79
C SER A 17 23.69 -16.78 -25.71
N ALA A 18 23.14 -15.71 -26.27
CA ALA A 18 21.71 -15.51 -26.42
C ALA A 18 21.13 -16.51 -27.43
N SER A 19 20.18 -17.35 -26.98
CA SER A 19 19.29 -18.11 -27.85
C SER A 19 17.99 -17.33 -27.98
N SER A 20 17.66 -16.89 -29.19
CA SER A 20 16.42 -16.18 -29.50
C SER A 20 15.24 -17.14 -29.50
N GLY A 21 14.53 -17.20 -28.39
CA GLY A 21 13.34 -18.03 -28.17
C GLY A 21 12.10 -17.19 -27.86
N SER A 22 11.35 -16.86 -28.91
CA SER A 22 9.88 -16.72 -28.98
C SER A 22 9.09 -16.57 -27.66
N GLY A 23 8.74 -15.32 -27.33
CA GLY A 23 7.42 -14.89 -26.84
C GLY A 23 6.80 -15.69 -25.69
N SER A 24 7.31 -15.49 -24.48
CA SER A 24 6.49 -15.61 -23.27
C SER A 24 5.77 -14.28 -23.11
N ALA A 25 4.44 -14.27 -23.19
CA ALA A 25 3.69 -13.12 -22.72
C ALA A 25 3.89 -13.07 -21.20
N SER A 26 4.84 -12.25 -20.75
CA SER A 26 4.97 -11.95 -19.34
C SER A 26 3.60 -11.41 -18.89
N PRO A 27 3.00 -11.94 -17.81
CA PRO A 27 1.71 -11.48 -17.33
C PRO A 27 1.88 -10.01 -16.92
N GLY A 28 1.47 -9.10 -17.79
CA GLY A 28 1.56 -7.66 -17.53
C GLY A 28 0.74 -7.31 -16.29
N GLY A 29 1.35 -6.48 -15.42
CA GLY A 29 0.72 -5.67 -14.38
C GLY A 29 -0.41 -6.36 -13.64
N LYS A 30 -0.06 -7.19 -12.68
CA LYS A 30 -1.03 -7.87 -11.81
C LYS A 30 -1.27 -7.04 -10.57
N ALA A 31 -2.24 -6.14 -10.65
CA ALA A 31 -2.92 -5.64 -9.48
C ALA A 31 -4.42 -5.70 -9.79
N ASP A 32 -5.08 -6.77 -9.38
CA ASP A 32 -6.55 -6.88 -9.44
C ASP A 32 -7.24 -5.99 -8.37
N GLY A 33 -6.48 -5.11 -7.69
CA GLY A 33 -6.90 -4.31 -6.54
C GLY A 33 -6.79 -2.79 -6.73
N LEU A 34 -7.13 -2.06 -5.66
CA LEU A 34 -7.09 -0.59 -5.55
C LEU A 34 -5.68 -0.02 -5.41
N GLY A 35 -4.67 -0.85 -5.61
CA GLY A 35 -3.28 -0.44 -5.64
C GLY A 35 -2.93 0.32 -6.91
N PRO A 36 -1.72 0.89 -6.96
CA PRO A 36 -1.17 1.49 -8.16
C PRO A 36 -1.17 0.50 -9.33
N GLN A 37 -1.59 0.99 -10.51
CA GLN A 37 -1.58 0.19 -11.73
C GLN A 37 -0.27 0.39 -12.48
N CYS A 38 0.53 -0.66 -12.54
CA CYS A 38 1.84 -0.64 -13.17
C CYS A 38 1.79 -1.23 -14.58
N SER A 39 2.40 -0.53 -15.55
CA SER A 39 2.40 -0.97 -16.95
C SER A 39 3.62 -0.44 -17.70
N PHE A 40 4.08 -1.19 -18.71
CA PHE A 40 5.13 -0.74 -19.64
C PHE A 40 4.75 0.49 -20.46
N ASP A 41 3.46 0.77 -20.59
CA ASP A 41 2.97 1.96 -21.30
C ASP A 41 3.05 3.22 -20.43
N THR A 42 3.26 3.07 -19.12
CA THR A 42 3.47 4.16 -18.17
C THR A 42 4.96 4.34 -17.96
N ALA A 43 5.49 5.51 -18.36
CA ALA A 43 6.90 5.80 -18.22
C ALA A 43 7.29 6.07 -16.76
N PHE A 44 8.39 5.49 -16.32
CA PHE A 44 9.10 5.90 -15.10
C PHE A 44 10.37 6.64 -15.51
N ALA A 45 10.44 7.94 -15.17
CA ALA A 45 11.50 8.82 -15.68
C ALA A 45 12.95 8.32 -15.48
N PRO A 46 13.28 7.60 -14.39
CA PRO A 46 14.64 7.09 -14.16
C PRO A 46 15.16 6.04 -15.15
N GLY A 47 14.29 5.30 -15.84
CA GLY A 47 14.72 4.30 -16.81
C GLY A 47 13.70 3.21 -17.08
N ASP A 48 13.97 2.41 -18.12
CA ASP A 48 13.11 1.31 -18.57
C ASP A 48 13.53 -0.06 -17.96
N ASP A 49 14.71 -0.15 -17.36
CA ASP A 49 15.23 -1.37 -16.73
C ASP A 49 16.04 -1.10 -15.44
N SER A 50 16.28 -2.16 -14.66
CA SER A 50 16.98 -2.10 -13.37
C SER A 50 18.45 -1.71 -13.50
N GLN A 51 19.06 -1.90 -14.69
CA GLN A 51 20.43 -1.50 -14.97
C GLN A 51 20.53 0.01 -15.17
N GLU A 52 19.51 0.66 -15.74
CA GLU A 52 19.39 2.13 -15.80
C GLU A 52 19.10 2.72 -14.41
N LEU A 53 18.24 2.08 -13.59
CA LEU A 53 18.05 2.49 -12.19
C LEU A 53 19.35 2.48 -11.38
N ALA A 54 20.26 1.55 -11.66
CA ALA A 54 21.55 1.46 -10.99
C ALA A 54 22.43 2.72 -11.15
N ASP A 55 22.22 3.51 -12.22
CA ASP A 55 22.93 4.78 -12.43
C ASP A 55 22.44 5.89 -11.48
N HIS A 56 21.31 5.70 -10.82
CA HIS A 56 20.67 6.62 -9.87
C HIS A 56 20.87 6.24 -8.40
N VAL A 57 21.54 5.11 -8.11
CA VAL A 57 21.74 4.62 -6.74
C VAL A 57 22.73 5.51 -5.98
N VAL A 58 22.29 6.04 -4.85
CA VAL A 58 23.14 6.84 -3.95
C VAL A 58 23.53 6.09 -2.67
N ALA A 59 22.67 5.19 -2.20
CA ALA A 59 22.97 4.29 -1.10
C ALA A 59 22.19 2.97 -1.26
N GLY A 60 22.61 1.95 -0.52
CA GLY A 60 21.89 0.68 -0.48
C GLY A 60 22.41 -0.23 0.62
N ARG A 61 21.53 -1.06 1.16
CA ARG A 61 21.86 -2.06 2.16
C ARG A 61 21.02 -3.31 1.98
N GLU A 62 21.64 -4.46 2.21
CA GLU A 62 20.96 -5.74 2.33
C GLU A 62 20.47 -5.91 3.77
N VAL A 63 19.25 -6.42 3.92
CA VAL A 63 18.59 -6.70 5.19
C VAL A 63 18.03 -8.11 5.21
N SER A 64 18.01 -8.69 6.39
CA SER A 64 17.45 -10.00 6.68
C SER A 64 16.55 -9.95 7.91
N VAL A 65 15.91 -11.07 8.25
CA VAL A 65 15.14 -11.21 9.50
C VAL A 65 15.94 -10.87 10.77
N ALA A 66 17.29 -10.97 10.71
CA ALA A 66 18.14 -10.63 11.85
C ALA A 66 18.29 -9.11 12.05
N ASP A 67 17.95 -8.31 11.04
CA ASP A 67 18.14 -6.86 11.00
C ASP A 67 16.80 -6.11 11.23
N VAL A 68 15.72 -6.81 11.60
CA VAL A 68 14.39 -6.22 11.82
C VAL A 68 14.40 -5.09 12.84
N ASP A 69 15.18 -5.24 13.91
CA ASP A 69 15.32 -4.21 14.96
C ASP A 69 16.02 -2.93 14.47
N ASP A 70 16.72 -2.99 13.33
CA ASP A 70 17.42 -1.87 12.70
C ASP A 70 16.58 -1.19 11.59
N LEU A 71 15.40 -1.73 11.26
CA LEU A 71 14.50 -1.14 10.28
C LEU A 71 13.69 0.01 10.89
N THR A 72 13.48 1.06 10.10
CA THR A 72 12.53 2.11 10.43
C THR A 72 11.09 1.60 10.24
N ALA A 73 10.14 2.28 10.88
CA ALA A 73 8.72 1.95 10.70
C ALA A 73 8.25 2.13 9.24
N THR A 74 8.83 3.06 8.49
CA THR A 74 8.52 3.27 7.07
C THR A 74 9.06 2.13 6.21
N GLU A 75 10.31 1.73 6.42
CA GLU A 75 10.91 0.61 5.69
C GLU A 75 10.11 -0.68 5.89
N VAL A 76 9.72 -1.00 7.14
CA VAL A 76 8.86 -2.16 7.43
C VAL A 76 7.54 -2.09 6.64
N LYS A 77 6.94 -0.91 6.54
CA LYS A 77 5.70 -0.73 5.78
C LYS A 77 5.92 -0.85 4.27
N GLN A 78 7.03 -0.35 3.74
CA GLN A 78 7.38 -0.48 2.32
C GLN A 78 7.70 -1.93 1.95
N LEU A 79 8.41 -2.67 2.80
CA LEU A 79 8.68 -4.10 2.64
C LEU A 79 7.40 -4.93 2.49
N ILE A 80 6.41 -4.69 3.37
CA ILE A 80 5.10 -5.34 3.29
C ILE A 80 4.34 -4.85 2.04
N ALA A 81 4.28 -3.54 1.81
CA ALA A 81 3.58 -2.99 0.65
C ALA A 81 4.15 -3.51 -0.68
N ALA A 82 5.46 -3.73 -0.76
CA ALA A 82 6.13 -4.24 -1.96
C ALA A 82 5.65 -5.65 -2.31
N GLY A 83 5.56 -6.55 -1.33
CA GLY A 83 5.10 -7.92 -1.62
C GLY A 83 3.59 -8.04 -1.78
N VAL A 84 2.78 -7.14 -1.19
CA VAL A 84 1.36 -7.01 -1.56
C VAL A 84 1.22 -6.54 -3.01
N GLN A 85 1.97 -5.50 -3.40
CA GLN A 85 1.95 -4.96 -4.77
C GLN A 85 2.35 -6.02 -5.80
N LEU A 86 3.36 -6.83 -5.49
CA LEU A 86 3.85 -7.92 -6.35
C LEU A 86 2.95 -9.18 -6.28
N GLU A 87 1.83 -9.13 -5.54
CA GLU A 87 0.90 -10.23 -5.31
C GLU A 87 1.57 -11.51 -4.77
N PHE A 88 2.65 -11.38 -4.01
CA PHE A 88 3.24 -12.53 -3.32
C PHE A 88 2.46 -12.92 -2.07
N PHE A 89 1.72 -11.98 -1.50
CA PHE A 89 0.90 -12.21 -0.32
C PHE A 89 -0.31 -11.26 -0.25
N GLU A 90 -1.26 -11.62 0.60
CA GLU A 90 -2.51 -10.90 0.84
C GLU A 90 -2.28 -9.64 1.71
N SER A 91 -3.30 -8.78 1.80
CA SER A 91 -3.21 -7.48 2.52
C SER A 91 -2.95 -7.56 4.03
N ASP A 92 -3.13 -8.73 4.66
CA ASP A 92 -2.86 -8.98 6.09
C ASP A 92 -1.45 -9.53 6.37
N ALA A 93 -0.56 -9.49 5.36
CA ALA A 93 0.80 -9.97 5.47
C ALA A 93 1.64 -9.26 6.53
N THR A 94 2.63 -9.99 7.01
CA THR A 94 3.59 -9.57 8.01
C THR A 94 4.96 -9.32 7.39
N LEU A 95 5.86 -8.72 8.17
CA LEU A 95 7.26 -8.55 7.77
C LEU A 95 7.98 -9.90 7.59
N GLU A 96 7.60 -10.94 8.34
CA GLU A 96 8.17 -12.27 8.19
C GLU A 96 7.82 -12.86 6.81
N ASP A 97 6.58 -12.65 6.35
CA ASP A 97 6.13 -13.08 5.01
C ASP A 97 6.95 -12.40 3.89
N ALA A 98 7.33 -11.13 4.08
CA ALA A 98 8.17 -10.42 3.12
C ALA A 98 9.57 -11.06 2.98
N PHE A 99 10.22 -11.42 4.09
CA PHE A 99 11.51 -12.11 4.04
C PHE A 99 11.38 -13.54 3.50
N ASP A 100 10.31 -14.26 3.82
CA ASP A 100 10.08 -15.62 3.32
C ASP A 100 9.84 -15.67 1.81
N ALA A 101 9.35 -14.57 1.21
CA ALA A 101 9.18 -14.43 -0.24
C ALA A 101 10.50 -14.20 -0.99
N ALA A 102 11.53 -13.68 -0.32
CA ALA A 102 12.83 -13.40 -0.90
C ALA A 102 13.76 -14.62 -0.89
N ASP A 103 14.50 -14.84 -1.98
CA ASP A 103 15.53 -15.87 -2.03
C ASP A 103 16.58 -15.62 -0.95
N GLU A 104 16.89 -16.67 -0.20
CA GLU A 104 17.80 -16.63 0.96
C GLU A 104 17.35 -15.72 2.12
N GLY A 105 16.14 -15.16 2.06
CA GLY A 105 15.62 -14.23 3.06
C GLY A 105 16.33 -12.88 3.06
N LEU A 106 16.84 -12.46 1.89
CA LEU A 106 17.62 -11.23 1.72
C LEU A 106 16.86 -10.23 0.86
N ILE A 107 16.68 -9.02 1.37
CA ILE A 107 16.05 -7.90 0.66
C ILE A 107 17.02 -6.73 0.66
N GLU A 108 17.16 -6.05 -0.46
CA GLU A 108 17.92 -4.82 -0.58
C GLU A 108 16.99 -3.61 -0.49
N ILE A 109 17.34 -2.65 0.37
CA ILE A 109 16.72 -1.33 0.44
C ILE A 109 17.73 -0.37 -0.20
N ILE A 110 17.34 0.25 -1.31
CA ILE A 110 18.21 1.04 -2.17
C ILE A 110 17.65 2.46 -2.28
N GLU A 111 18.45 3.46 -1.94
CA GLU A 111 18.08 4.87 -2.08
C GLU A 111 18.49 5.35 -3.49
N LEU A 112 17.54 5.95 -4.22
CA LEU A 112 17.73 6.53 -5.54
C LEU A 112 17.64 8.06 -5.47
N GLU A 113 18.46 8.77 -6.25
CA GLU A 113 18.28 10.20 -6.54
C GLU A 113 18.22 10.44 -8.05
N VAL A 114 17.17 11.11 -8.51
CA VAL A 114 16.88 11.33 -9.93
C VAL A 114 16.72 12.83 -10.17
N ASP A 115 17.42 13.34 -11.19
CA ASP A 115 17.25 14.73 -11.65
C ASP A 115 16.02 14.83 -12.56
N ASP A 116 14.91 15.34 -12.02
CA ASP A 116 13.70 15.67 -12.78
C ASP A 116 13.63 17.19 -13.03
N GLY A 117 14.16 17.60 -14.18
CA GLY A 117 14.07 19.00 -14.62
C GLY A 117 14.87 20.00 -13.78
N GLY A 118 15.92 19.55 -13.09
CA GLY A 118 16.79 20.35 -12.21
C GLY A 118 16.44 20.25 -10.73
N GLU A 119 15.45 19.46 -10.37
CA GLU A 119 15.09 19.09 -9.00
C GLU A 119 15.51 17.64 -8.74
N LEU A 120 16.19 17.38 -7.62
CA LEU A 120 16.51 16.02 -7.21
C LEU A 120 15.31 15.44 -6.48
N VAL A 121 14.75 14.38 -7.03
CA VAL A 121 13.68 13.58 -6.43
C VAL A 121 14.30 12.30 -5.89
N ALA A 122 14.01 11.98 -4.63
CA ALA A 122 14.47 10.77 -3.97
C ALA A 122 13.41 9.67 -4.07
N TYR A 123 13.86 8.42 -4.06
CA TYR A 123 13.00 7.24 -4.03
C TYR A 123 13.63 6.12 -3.22
N ASP A 124 12.79 5.25 -2.67
CA ASP A 124 13.20 3.99 -2.05
C ASP A 124 12.89 2.82 -2.97
N TRP A 125 13.90 2.05 -3.36
CA TRP A 125 13.74 0.83 -4.13
C TRP A 125 13.95 -0.40 -3.25
N ILE A 126 12.86 -1.13 -3.01
CA ILE A 126 12.88 -2.44 -2.36
C ILE A 126 13.12 -3.50 -3.43
N ARG A 127 14.29 -4.12 -3.42
CA ARG A 127 14.73 -5.12 -4.41
C ARG A 127 14.99 -6.46 -3.74
N TYR A 128 14.58 -7.55 -4.37
CA TYR A 128 15.00 -8.90 -4.01
C TYR A 128 14.92 -9.84 -5.20
N PHE A 129 15.39 -11.06 -5.01
CA PHE A 129 15.27 -12.12 -6.01
C PHE A 129 14.20 -13.12 -5.59
N ALA A 130 13.37 -13.55 -6.54
CA ALA A 130 12.41 -14.63 -6.37
C ALA A 130 12.72 -15.72 -7.41
N GLY A 131 13.49 -16.72 -7.00
CA GLY A 131 14.16 -17.63 -7.92
C GLY A 131 15.24 -16.92 -8.76
N ASP A 132 15.14 -17.01 -10.08
CA ASP A 132 16.07 -16.37 -11.02
C ASP A 132 15.67 -14.97 -11.46
N ASN A 133 14.52 -14.47 -10.99
CA ASN A 133 13.96 -13.19 -11.41
C ASN A 133 14.29 -12.11 -10.38
N GLU A 134 14.78 -10.98 -10.85
CA GLU A 134 14.85 -9.75 -10.07
C GLU A 134 13.45 -9.14 -9.97
N VAL A 135 12.98 -8.89 -8.77
CA VAL A 135 11.69 -8.25 -8.49
C VAL A 135 11.86 -7.11 -7.50
N GLY A 136 10.95 -6.15 -7.55
CA GLY A 136 11.02 -5.04 -6.62
C GLY A 136 9.95 -3.99 -6.85
N VAL A 137 9.93 -3.01 -5.95
CA VAL A 137 8.99 -1.90 -5.99
C VAL A 137 9.74 -0.62 -5.63
N VAL A 138 9.49 0.45 -6.40
CA VAL A 138 10.03 1.78 -6.14
C VAL A 138 8.94 2.63 -5.51
N PHE A 139 9.26 3.24 -4.37
CA PHE A 139 8.40 4.13 -3.62
C PHE A 139 8.91 5.57 -3.70
N ASP A 140 8.02 6.54 -3.67
CA ASP A 140 8.37 7.93 -3.34
C ASP A 140 8.99 7.97 -1.93
N ASP A 141 10.08 8.74 -1.77
CA ASP A 141 10.96 8.78 -0.59
C ASP A 141 10.20 8.89 0.72
N ASP A 142 10.53 8.02 1.68
CA ASP A 142 9.90 7.99 3.01
C ASP A 142 8.35 7.80 2.98
N THR A 143 7.77 7.33 1.86
CA THR A 143 6.33 7.08 1.72
C THR A 143 6.01 5.63 1.34
N ARG A 144 4.71 5.31 1.21
CA ARG A 144 4.21 4.05 0.63
C ARG A 144 3.67 4.21 -0.79
N THR A 145 3.88 5.37 -1.40
CA THR A 145 3.37 5.66 -2.74
C THR A 145 4.26 4.96 -3.76
N VAL A 146 3.77 3.85 -4.32
CA VAL A 146 4.50 3.15 -5.39
C VAL A 146 4.51 3.98 -6.67
N VAL A 147 5.69 4.17 -7.24
CA VAL A 147 5.89 4.89 -8.50
C VAL A 147 6.36 3.97 -9.63
N ALA A 148 6.95 2.83 -9.30
CA ALA A 148 7.32 1.80 -10.27
C ALA A 148 7.37 0.40 -9.64
N GLU A 149 7.25 -0.61 -10.50
CA GLU A 149 7.41 -2.03 -10.18
C GLU A 149 8.53 -2.61 -11.06
N ILE A 150 9.33 -3.52 -10.51
CA ILE A 150 10.38 -4.25 -11.23
C ILE A 150 9.94 -5.70 -11.39
N SER A 151 9.98 -6.21 -12.61
CA SER A 151 9.66 -7.60 -12.93
C SER A 151 10.66 -8.15 -13.95
N ASP A 152 11.49 -9.10 -13.50
CA ASP A 152 12.59 -9.69 -14.30
C ASP A 152 13.58 -8.61 -14.80
N GLY A 153 13.85 -7.62 -13.96
CA GLY A 153 14.73 -6.50 -14.28
C GLY A 153 14.12 -5.42 -15.18
N ASP A 154 12.93 -5.65 -15.77
CA ASP A 154 12.22 -4.61 -16.51
C ASP A 154 11.45 -3.69 -15.53
N VAL A 155 11.39 -2.39 -15.83
CA VAL A 155 10.68 -1.39 -15.01
C VAL A 155 9.30 -1.09 -15.60
N LEU A 156 8.27 -1.16 -14.77
CA LEU A 156 6.90 -0.80 -15.08
C LEU A 156 6.55 0.46 -14.29
N GLY A 157 6.32 1.59 -14.97
CA GLY A 157 5.84 2.78 -14.28
C GLY A 157 4.43 2.56 -13.75
N CYS A 158 4.14 3.14 -12.58
CA CYS A 158 2.84 2.99 -11.93
C CYS A 158 2.07 4.30 -11.94
N VAL A 159 0.76 4.21 -12.18
CA VAL A 159 -0.17 5.31 -11.93
C VAL A 159 -0.95 5.02 -10.66
N GLN A 160 -1.04 6.03 -9.80
CA GLN A 160 -1.95 5.98 -8.67
C GLN A 160 -3.37 5.97 -9.22
N VAL A 161 -4.14 4.93 -8.88
CA VAL A 161 -5.58 4.91 -9.15
C VAL A 161 -6.21 5.68 -8.00
N PRO A 162 -6.82 6.86 -8.25
CA PRO A 162 -7.55 7.55 -7.20
C PRO A 162 -8.60 6.59 -6.64
N PRO A 163 -8.86 6.61 -5.32
CA PRO A 163 -9.96 5.83 -4.79
C PRO A 163 -11.24 6.20 -5.55
N ALA A 164 -12.13 5.22 -5.73
CA ALA A 164 -13.39 5.48 -6.41
C ALA A 164 -14.10 6.65 -5.72
N ALA A 165 -14.65 7.58 -6.51
CA ALA A 165 -15.51 8.60 -5.95
C ALA A 165 -16.82 7.91 -5.54
N PHE A 166 -17.20 8.02 -4.27
CA PHE A 166 -18.46 7.48 -3.80
C PHE A 166 -19.53 8.58 -3.76
N VAL A 167 -20.78 8.19 -3.99
CA VAL A 167 -21.93 9.02 -3.64
C VAL A 167 -22.80 8.27 -2.66
N CYS A 168 -22.95 8.89 -1.50
CA CYS A 168 -23.77 8.40 -0.40
C CYS A 168 -25.12 9.12 -0.41
N SER A 169 -26.20 8.38 -0.25
CA SER A 169 -27.56 8.94 -0.29
C SER A 169 -28.55 8.16 0.57
N PHE A 170 -29.61 8.84 0.97
CA PHE A 170 -30.78 8.24 1.62
C PHE A 170 -31.78 7.61 0.62
N ASP A 171 -31.51 7.70 -0.68
CA ASP A 171 -32.43 7.17 -1.70
C ASP A 171 -32.42 5.63 -1.73
N GLU A 172 -31.34 5.02 -1.24
CA GLU A 172 -31.19 3.57 -1.08
C GLU A 172 -31.04 3.22 0.41
N GLU A 173 -31.83 2.26 0.87
CA GLU A 173 -31.76 1.75 2.24
C GLU A 173 -30.51 0.87 2.41
N PHE A 174 -29.67 1.20 3.39
CA PHE A 174 -28.52 0.37 3.74
C PHE A 174 -29.01 -0.88 4.48
N VAL A 175 -28.45 -2.04 4.13
CA VAL A 175 -28.90 -3.33 4.68
C VAL A 175 -28.62 -3.49 6.18
N GLY A 176 -27.71 -2.70 6.75
CA GLY A 176 -27.43 -2.64 8.18
C GLY A 176 -28.37 -1.75 8.99
N GLY A 177 -29.38 -1.13 8.37
CA GLY A 177 -30.32 -0.22 9.03
C GLY A 177 -30.11 1.24 8.64
N GLU A 178 -30.93 2.12 9.21
CA GLU A 178 -30.96 3.55 8.90
C GLU A 178 -30.18 4.39 9.92
N SER A 179 -29.73 3.78 11.03
CA SER A 179 -29.03 4.47 12.12
C SER A 179 -27.77 3.74 12.61
N SER A 180 -26.84 4.47 13.24
CA SER A 180 -25.66 3.90 13.89
C SER A 180 -26.05 2.95 15.03
N GLU A 181 -27.16 3.20 15.73
CA GLU A 181 -27.73 2.27 16.72
C GLU A 181 -28.12 0.92 16.08
N ASP A 182 -28.60 0.92 14.83
CA ASP A 182 -28.85 -0.32 14.10
C ASP A 182 -27.54 -1.04 13.75
N LEU A 183 -26.49 -0.30 13.35
CA LEU A 183 -25.16 -0.87 13.10
C LEU A 183 -24.56 -1.50 14.36
N GLU A 184 -24.79 -0.91 15.54
CA GLU A 184 -24.31 -1.45 16.82
C GLU A 184 -24.85 -2.86 17.12
N PHE A 185 -26.02 -3.22 16.57
CA PHE A 185 -26.56 -4.57 16.69
C PHE A 185 -25.71 -5.62 15.96
N PHE A 186 -24.98 -5.20 14.93
CA PHE A 186 -24.14 -6.06 14.09
C PHE A 186 -22.65 -6.05 14.50
N LEU A 187 -22.29 -5.33 15.56
CA LEU A 187 -20.92 -5.28 16.06
C LEU A 187 -20.46 -6.63 16.60
N VAL A 188 -19.34 -7.12 16.07
CA VAL A 188 -18.67 -8.34 16.54
C VAL A 188 -17.33 -8.08 17.22
N GLY A 189 -16.72 -6.91 16.97
CA GLY A 189 -15.42 -6.54 17.52
C GLY A 189 -15.11 -5.05 17.31
N GLY A 190 -14.03 -4.58 17.93
CA GLY A 190 -13.57 -3.22 17.72
C GLY A 190 -12.26 -2.90 18.44
N LEU A 191 -11.50 -1.96 17.87
CA LEU A 191 -10.27 -1.40 18.39
C LEU A 191 -10.30 0.12 18.29
N GLU A 192 -9.73 0.78 19.30
CA GLU A 192 -9.55 2.23 19.32
C GLU A 192 -8.07 2.55 19.06
N PHE A 193 -7.84 3.54 18.20
CA PHE A 193 -6.52 4.01 17.84
C PHE A 193 -6.41 5.51 18.12
N THR A 194 -5.20 5.94 18.46
CA THR A 194 -4.87 7.35 18.75
C THR A 194 -3.80 7.90 17.81
N ALA A 195 -3.25 7.06 16.93
CA ALA A 195 -2.22 7.43 15.98
C ALA A 195 -2.17 6.48 14.78
N ALA A 196 -1.76 7.02 13.62
CA ALA A 196 -1.70 6.29 12.36
C ALA A 196 -0.64 5.18 12.33
N ASP A 197 0.39 5.24 13.18
CA ASP A 197 1.43 4.21 13.27
C ASP A 197 0.95 2.91 13.95
N GLN A 198 -0.21 2.94 14.59
CA GLN A 198 -0.84 1.78 15.23
C GLN A 198 -1.69 0.95 14.25
N LEU A 199 -1.93 1.48 13.05
CA LEU A 199 -2.84 0.91 12.07
C LEU A 199 -2.13 -0.05 11.12
N THR A 200 -2.85 -1.07 10.69
CA THR A 200 -2.43 -1.94 9.59
C THR A 200 -2.39 -1.18 8.26
N PRO A 201 -1.63 -1.65 7.25
CA PRO A 201 -1.62 -1.04 5.93
C PRO A 201 -3.01 -0.85 5.33
N ARG A 202 -3.86 -1.88 5.42
CA ARG A 202 -5.25 -1.85 4.96
C ARG A 202 -6.07 -0.75 5.63
N GLN A 203 -5.97 -0.64 6.95
CA GLN A 203 -6.70 0.39 7.70
C GLN A 203 -6.24 1.79 7.27
N LEU A 204 -4.94 2.01 7.08
CA LEU A 204 -4.44 3.29 6.56
C LEU A 204 -5.04 3.65 5.20
N ASP A 205 -5.23 2.67 4.32
CA ASP A 205 -5.80 2.90 2.99
C ASP A 205 -7.30 3.22 3.09
N GLN A 206 -8.03 2.58 4.01
CA GLN A 206 -9.42 2.96 4.34
C GLN A 206 -9.50 4.38 4.93
N LEU A 207 -8.57 4.79 5.82
CA LEU A 207 -8.51 6.18 6.31
C LEU A 207 -8.25 7.18 5.18
N ALA A 208 -7.47 6.82 4.17
CA ALA A 208 -7.24 7.70 3.03
C ALA A 208 -8.54 7.96 2.28
N VAL A 209 -9.36 6.92 2.07
CA VAL A 209 -10.72 7.07 1.52
C VAL A 209 -11.59 7.94 2.42
N VAL A 210 -11.57 7.72 3.74
CA VAL A 210 -12.31 8.56 4.70
C VAL A 210 -11.90 10.03 4.60
N ALA A 211 -10.60 10.32 4.59
CA ALA A 211 -10.09 11.68 4.54
C ALA A 211 -10.49 12.38 3.23
N GLU A 212 -10.45 11.68 2.10
CA GLU A 212 -10.89 12.21 0.82
C GLU A 212 -12.41 12.45 0.79
N GLN A 213 -13.22 11.47 1.22
CA GLN A 213 -14.68 11.59 1.25
C GLN A 213 -15.17 12.68 2.20
N ALA A 214 -14.54 12.82 3.36
CA ALA A 214 -14.84 13.86 4.33
C ALA A 214 -14.23 15.25 3.98
N GLU A 215 -13.51 15.36 2.86
CA GLU A 215 -12.73 16.55 2.46
C GLU A 215 -11.77 17.05 3.56
N ILE A 216 -11.20 16.14 4.35
CA ILE A 216 -10.29 16.44 5.45
C ILE A 216 -8.88 16.65 4.87
N GLY A 217 -8.42 17.90 4.84
CA GLY A 217 -7.08 18.26 4.36
C GLY A 217 -5.93 17.99 5.35
N THR A 218 -6.20 17.34 6.49
CA THR A 218 -5.25 17.01 7.57
C THR A 218 -5.37 15.53 7.95
N SER A 219 -4.66 15.07 8.99
CA SER A 219 -4.89 13.70 9.47
C SER A 219 -6.29 13.58 10.09
N LEU A 220 -6.95 12.43 9.92
CA LEU A 220 -8.25 12.15 10.55
C LEU A 220 -8.16 12.24 12.08
N PHE A 221 -7.05 11.79 12.67
CA PHE A 221 -6.82 11.88 14.12
C PHE A 221 -6.75 13.32 14.62
N GLU A 222 -6.31 14.30 13.82
CA GLU A 222 -6.36 15.71 14.21
C GLU A 222 -7.76 16.30 14.08
N HIS A 223 -8.59 15.70 13.23
CA HIS A 223 -9.98 16.10 13.01
C HIS A 223 -10.93 15.49 14.05
N ALA A 224 -10.65 14.26 14.48
CA ALA A 224 -11.42 13.55 15.48
C ALA A 224 -11.28 14.18 16.88
N ASP A 225 -12.40 14.29 17.58
CA ASP A 225 -12.44 14.66 18.99
C ASP A 225 -11.60 13.69 19.82
N GLU A 226 -10.84 14.24 20.77
CA GLU A 226 -9.89 13.50 21.62
C GLU A 226 -8.75 12.80 20.86
N GLY A 227 -8.70 12.94 19.53
CA GLY A 227 -7.68 12.32 18.68
C GLY A 227 -7.83 10.81 18.55
N THR A 228 -9.05 10.29 18.67
CA THR A 228 -9.36 8.85 18.66
C THR A 228 -10.17 8.46 17.44
N VAL A 229 -9.81 7.34 16.82
CA VAL A 229 -10.57 6.71 15.73
C VAL A 229 -10.79 5.25 16.09
N GLU A 230 -12.03 4.79 15.96
CA GLU A 230 -12.42 3.40 16.21
C GLU A 230 -12.51 2.64 14.88
N PHE A 231 -11.96 1.43 14.84
CA PHE A 231 -12.21 0.44 13.79
C PHE A 231 -13.03 -0.67 14.37
N LEU A 232 -14.22 -0.83 13.85
CA LEU A 232 -15.23 -1.75 14.35
C LEU A 232 -15.49 -2.83 13.31
N ASP A 233 -15.55 -4.09 13.75
CA ASP A 233 -15.87 -5.21 12.88
C ASP A 233 -17.39 -5.44 12.92
N LEU A 234 -18.02 -5.49 11.75
CA LEU A 234 -19.46 -5.73 11.57
C LEU A 234 -19.72 -7.07 10.88
N GLU A 235 -20.79 -7.76 11.28
CA GLU A 235 -21.39 -8.87 10.52
C GLU A 235 -22.84 -8.51 10.15
N VAL A 236 -23.04 -7.87 9.00
CA VAL A 236 -24.36 -7.40 8.57
C VAL A 236 -25.17 -8.52 7.93
N GLU A 237 -26.35 -8.82 8.48
CA GLU A 237 -27.24 -9.86 7.96
C GLU A 237 -28.03 -9.34 6.75
N THR A 238 -27.78 -9.90 5.57
CA THR A 238 -28.63 -9.72 4.39
C THR A 238 -29.63 -10.88 4.27
N VAL A 239 -30.59 -10.79 3.35
CA VAL A 239 -31.70 -11.75 3.19
C VAL A 239 -31.26 -13.23 3.13
N ASN A 240 -30.00 -13.56 2.81
CA ASN A 240 -29.47 -14.93 2.89
C ASN A 240 -27.96 -15.07 3.20
N VAL A 241 -27.24 -13.99 3.51
CA VAL A 241 -25.77 -14.00 3.65
C VAL A 241 -25.35 -12.97 4.69
N PHE A 242 -24.40 -13.31 5.57
CA PHE A 242 -23.70 -12.33 6.40
C PHE A 242 -22.58 -11.69 5.57
N VAL A 243 -22.60 -10.37 5.49
CA VAL A 243 -21.53 -9.59 4.88
C VAL A 243 -20.68 -9.04 6.02
N ALA A 244 -19.42 -9.43 6.06
CA ALA A 244 -18.47 -8.82 6.98
C ALA A 244 -18.07 -7.44 6.45
N ALA A 245 -17.93 -6.47 7.35
CA ALA A 245 -17.59 -5.10 7.01
C ALA A 245 -16.69 -4.48 8.10
N ASP A 246 -15.84 -3.53 7.69
CA ASP A 246 -15.09 -2.66 8.60
C ASP A 246 -15.85 -1.34 8.75
N TRP A 247 -16.10 -0.87 9.97
CA TRP A 247 -16.69 0.44 10.25
C TRP A 247 -15.69 1.33 10.97
N ILE A 248 -15.24 2.38 10.27
CA ILE A 248 -14.41 3.43 10.85
C ILE A 248 -15.34 4.46 11.48
N ARG A 249 -15.23 4.67 12.79
CA ARG A 249 -16.04 5.64 13.54
C ARG A 249 -15.16 6.65 14.26
N TYR A 250 -15.58 7.91 14.26
CA TYR A 250 -15.00 8.96 15.08
C TYR A 250 -16.06 10.03 15.40
N PHE A 251 -15.76 10.91 16.35
CA PHE A 251 -16.62 12.05 16.67
C PHE A 251 -15.95 13.35 16.22
N ALA A 252 -16.72 14.29 15.69
CA ALA A 252 -16.26 15.64 15.35
C ALA A 252 -17.20 16.65 16.02
N GLY A 253 -16.83 17.12 17.22
CA GLY A 253 -17.75 17.81 18.11
C GLY A 253 -18.85 16.88 18.65
N ASP A 254 -20.11 17.26 18.47
CA ASP A 254 -21.27 16.45 18.84
C ASP A 254 -21.77 15.53 17.72
N THR A 255 -21.16 15.59 16.54
CA THR A 255 -21.52 14.75 15.40
C THR A 255 -20.73 13.44 15.42
N GLU A 256 -21.46 12.32 15.41
CA GLU A 256 -20.90 11.02 15.06
C GLU A 256 -20.67 10.96 13.55
N VAL A 257 -19.46 10.58 13.14
CA VAL A 257 -19.12 10.36 11.74
C VAL A 257 -18.57 8.95 11.59
N GLY A 258 -18.96 8.27 10.52
CA GLY A 258 -18.40 6.97 10.23
C GLY A 258 -18.50 6.54 8.78
N TYR A 259 -17.73 5.52 8.44
CA TYR A 259 -17.61 5.01 7.08
C TYR A 259 -17.51 3.49 7.15
N VAL A 260 -18.41 2.81 6.43
CA VAL A 260 -18.51 1.34 6.41
C VAL A 260 -17.95 0.83 5.10
N PHE A 261 -16.99 -0.08 5.17
CA PHE A 261 -16.31 -0.69 4.05
C PHE A 261 -16.64 -2.18 3.96
N GLU A 262 -16.70 -2.72 2.76
CA GLU A 262 -16.66 -4.17 2.58
C GLU A 262 -15.34 -4.72 3.15
N ILE A 263 -15.42 -5.78 3.98
CA ILE A 263 -14.27 -6.31 4.73
C ILE A 263 -13.06 -6.54 3.82
N GLY A 264 -11.88 -6.11 4.25
CA GLY A 264 -10.67 -6.37 3.48
C GLY A 264 -10.46 -5.43 2.29
N THR A 265 -11.35 -4.47 2.06
CA THR A 265 -11.30 -3.58 0.88
C THR A 265 -11.38 -2.10 1.28
N THR A 266 -11.21 -1.20 0.31
CA THR A 266 -11.56 0.22 0.45
C THR A 266 -12.88 0.58 -0.26
N ASN A 267 -13.69 -0.44 -0.58
CA ASN A 267 -15.01 -0.25 -1.18
C ASN A 267 -15.99 0.26 -0.11
N LEU A 268 -16.24 1.57 -0.12
CA LEU A 268 -17.17 2.23 0.80
C LEU A 268 -18.62 1.88 0.43
N ILE A 269 -19.34 1.29 1.37
CA ILE A 269 -20.73 0.84 1.19
C ILE A 269 -21.74 1.65 2.01
N ALA A 270 -21.31 2.34 3.06
CA ALA A 270 -22.15 3.29 3.78
C ALA A 270 -21.36 4.40 4.46
N GLU A 271 -22.03 5.51 4.73
CA GLU A 271 -21.54 6.65 5.51
C GLU A 271 -22.50 6.88 6.68
N VAL A 272 -21.96 7.21 7.84
CA VAL A 272 -22.69 7.60 9.04
C VAL A 272 -22.47 9.09 9.27
N SER A 273 -23.56 9.85 9.40
CA SER A 273 -23.52 11.28 9.69
C SER A 273 -24.58 11.63 10.73
N ASP A 274 -24.14 12.08 11.91
CA ASP A 274 -25.01 12.39 13.05
C ASP A 274 -25.92 11.21 13.46
N GLY A 275 -25.36 10.00 13.35
CA GLY A 275 -26.05 8.75 13.65
C GLY A 275 -26.99 8.24 12.55
N ASP A 276 -27.22 8.99 11.47
CA ASP A 276 -27.97 8.52 10.31
C ASP A 276 -27.04 7.77 9.32
N VAL A 277 -27.52 6.69 8.72
CA VAL A 277 -26.74 5.86 7.77
C VAL A 277 -27.19 6.13 6.33
N LEU A 278 -26.24 6.46 5.47
CA LEU A 278 -26.42 6.65 4.03
C LEU A 278 -25.79 5.48 3.28
N SER A 279 -26.50 4.92 2.29
CA SER A 279 -25.94 3.91 1.39
C SER A 279 -25.02 4.58 0.36
N CYS A 280 -23.83 4.02 0.14
CA CYS A 280 -22.85 4.54 -0.79
C CYS A 280 -22.68 3.64 -2.01
N VAL A 281 -22.48 4.25 -3.17
CA VAL A 281 -22.13 3.55 -4.42
C VAL A 281 -20.95 4.23 -5.10
N ALA A 282 -20.03 3.44 -5.65
CA ALA A 282 -18.93 3.95 -6.47
C ALA A 282 -19.46 4.57 -7.78
N GLN A 283 -18.87 5.70 -8.20
CA GLN A 283 -19.17 6.40 -9.46
C GLN A 283 -18.22 6.04 -10.60
#